data_AF-A0A0Q4IND1-F1
#
_entry.id   AF-A0A0Q4IND1-F1
#
_cell.length_a   1.000
_cell.length_b   1.000
_cell.length_c   1.000
_cell.angle_alpha   90.00
_cell.angle_beta   90.00
_cell.angle_gamma   90.00
#
_symmetry.space_group_name_H-M   'P 1'
#
loop_
_entity.id
_entity.type
_entity.pdbx_description
1 polymer ?
#
loop_
_entity_poly.entity_id
_entity_poly.type
_entity_poly.pdbx_seq_one_letter_code
_entity_poly.pdbx_strand_id
1 'polypeptide(L)' 'MVGRSAIVIAHRLYTVRELDRILVFAAGRIVEDGSHDRLLAIDDGHYRRLFERQPEQRRRKPPDPHNCATAVIR' A
#
# COMPACT_ATOMS: atom_id res chain seq x y z
N MET A 1 7.11 -2.10 15.30
CA MET A 1 8.07 -3.21 15.18
C MET A 1 9.46 -2.61 15.27
N VAL A 2 10.28 -2.98 16.26
CA VAL A 2 11.68 -2.52 16.32
C VAL A 2 12.58 -3.70 15.96
N GLY A 3 13.33 -3.58 14.87
CA GLY A 3 14.34 -4.57 14.46
C GLY A 3 13.89 -5.68 13.48
N ARG A 4 12.78 -5.53 12.75
CA ARG A 4 12.37 -6.46 11.68
C ARG A 4 12.04 -5.71 10.40
N SER A 5 12.52 -6.24 9.28
CA SER A 5 12.19 -5.75 7.94
C SER A 5 11.14 -6.67 7.32
N ALA A 6 9.99 -6.11 6.95
CA ALA A 6 8.93 -6.85 6.27
C ALA A 6 8.80 -6.35 4.82
N ILE A 7 8.72 -7.28 3.87
CA ILE A 7 8.40 -6.98 2.47
C ILE A 7 6.95 -7.39 2.24
N VAL A 8 6.11 -6.42 1.89
CA VAL A 8 4.68 -6.63 1.68
C VAL A 8 4.35 -6.44 0.21
N ILE A 9 3.83 -7.49 -0.43
CA ILE A 9 3.28 -7.42 -1.79
C ILE A 9 1.76 -7.40 -1.64
N ALA A 10 1.13 -6.26 -1.90
CA ALA A 10 -0.31 -6.08 -1.72
C ALA A 10 -0.98 -5.60 -3.01
N HIS A 11 -2.12 -6.20 -3.33
CA HIS A 11 -3.03 -5.68 -4.35
C HIS A 11 -4.01 -4.64 -3.78
N ARG A 12 -4.11 -4.50 -2.44
CA ARG A 12 -4.93 -3.49 -1.78
C ARG A 12 -4.04 -2.37 -1.26
N LEU A 13 -4.17 -1.18 -1.84
CA LEU A 13 -3.30 -0.05 -1.55
C LEU A 13 -3.59 0.60 -0.19
N TYR A 14 -4.74 0.32 0.43
CA TYR A 14 -5.03 0.76 1.80
C TYR A 14 -4.04 0.18 2.82
N THR A 15 -3.59 -1.05 2.62
CA THR A 15 -2.68 -1.74 3.54
C THR A 15 -1.23 -1.24 3.43
N VAL A 16 -0.88 -0.52 2.36
CA VAL A 16 0.50 -0.02 2.15
C VAL A 16 0.68 1.44 2.58
N ARG A 17 -0.38 2.13 3.02
CA ARG A 17 -0.31 3.56 3.41
C ARG A 17 0.57 3.80 4.62
N GLU A 18 0.59 2.84 5.55
CA GLU A 18 1.35 2.89 6.80
C GLU A 18 2.78 2.34 6.65
N LEU A 19 3.23 2.00 5.43
CA LEU A 19 4.58 1.48 5.22
C LEU A 19 5.58 2.63 5.17
N ASP A 20 6.72 2.41 5.82
CA ASP A 20 7.84 3.36 5.85
C ASP A 20 8.40 3.63 4.44
N ARG A 21 8.32 2.64 3.55
CA ARG A 21 8.84 2.69 2.18
C ARG A 21 8.00 1.82 1.24
N ILE A 22 7.64 2.37 0.10
CA ILE A 22 6.83 1.74 -0.94
C ILE A 22 7.66 1.70 -2.23
N LEU A 23 7.70 0.54 -2.88
CA LEU A 23 8.36 0.32 -4.17
C LEU A 23 7.29 -0.01 -5.22
N VAL A 24 7.24 0.76 -6.29
CA VAL A 24 6.31 0.52 -7.41
C VAL A 24 7.06 -0.21 -8.51
N PHE A 25 6.53 -1.37 -8.90
CA PHE A 25 7.05 -2.15 -10.02
C PHE A 25 6.21 -1.93 -11.27
N ALA A 26 6.90 -1.66 -12.39
CA ALA A 26 6.31 -1.67 -13.72
C ALA A 26 7.27 -2.34 -14.71
N ALA A 27 6.75 -3.24 -15.55
CA ALA A 27 7.54 -3.95 -16.56
C ALA A 27 8.83 -4.62 -16.02
N GLY A 28 8.77 -5.19 -14.81
CA GLY A 28 9.92 -5.87 -14.18
C GLY A 28 11.00 -4.92 -13.61
N ARG A 29 10.75 -3.62 -13.54
CA ARG A 29 11.65 -2.61 -12.95
C ARG A 29 10.96 -1.82 -11.85
N ILE A 30 11.75 -1.34 -10.89
CA ILE A 30 11.28 -0.37 -9.90
C ILE A 30 11.20 0.98 -10.61
N VAL A 31 10.00 1.52 -10.72
CA VAL A 31 9.75 2.83 -11.35
C VAL A 31 9.61 3.95 -10.33
N GLU A 32 9.18 3.65 -9.10
CA GLU A 32 9.06 4.63 -8.03
C GLU A 32 9.43 4.04 -6.67
N ASP A 33 9.97 4.89 -5.80
CA ASP A 33 10.46 4.56 -4.46
C ASP A 33 10.20 5.73 -3.50
N GLY A 34 9.52 5.47 -2.37
CA GLY A 34 9.31 6.50 -1.35
C GLY A 34 8.18 6.18 -0.37
N SER A 35 7.88 7.14 0.51
CA SER A 35 6.69 7.06 1.37
C SER A 35 5.41 7.34 0.59
N HIS A 36 4.27 6.96 1.17
CA HIS A 36 2.94 7.20 0.60
C HIS A 36 2.75 8.66 0.16
N ASP A 37 3.00 9.62 1.05
CA ASP A 37 2.80 11.05 0.77
C ASP A 37 3.70 11.55 -0.36
N ARG A 38 4.96 11.09 -0.38
CA ARG A 38 5.92 11.49 -1.41
C ARG A 38 5.51 10.97 -2.78
N LEU A 39 5.06 9.71 -2.86
CA LEU A 39 4.61 9.10 -4.10
C LEU A 39 3.28 9.67 -4.61
N LEU A 40 2.39 10.09 -3.70
CA LEU A 40 1.15 10.79 -4.07
C LEU A 40 1.39 12.22 -4.58
N ALA A 41 2.42 12.90 -4.08
CA ALA A 41 2.77 14.26 -4.51
C ALA A 41 3.36 14.31 -5.92
N ILE A 42 3.78 13.18 -6.50
CA ILE A 42 4.27 13.13 -7.88
C ILE A 42 3.07 13.28 -8.82
N ASP A 43 3.05 14.38 -9.57
CA ASP A 43 2.08 14.57 -10.63
C ASP A 43 2.27 13.51 -11.73
N ASP A 44 1.16 12.90 -12.12
CA ASP A 44 1.11 11.77 -13.04
C ASP A 44 1.90 10.50 -12.63
N GLY A 45 2.23 10.36 -11.34
CA GLY A 45 2.95 9.21 -10.79
C GLY A 45 2.21 7.87 -10.96
N HIS A 46 2.97 6.78 -11.11
CA HIS A 46 2.44 5.43 -11.26
C HIS A 46 1.66 5.00 -10.01
N TYR A 47 2.21 5.26 -8.83
CA TYR A 47 1.57 5.00 -7.54
C TYR A 47 0.21 5.70 -7.43
N ARG A 48 0.17 6.99 -7.77
CA ARG A 48 -1.04 7.82 -7.73
C ARG A 48 -2.12 7.27 -8.65
N ARG A 49 -1.77 6.96 -9.90
CA ARG A 49 -2.69 6.34 -10.88
C ARG A 49 -3.24 5.00 -10.38
N LEU A 50 -2.42 4.17 -9.75
CA LEU A 50 -2.85 2.90 -9.17
C LEU A 50 -3.77 3.13 -7.96
N PHE A 51 -3.46 4.12 -7.13
CA PHE A 51 -4.23 4.50 -5.94
C PHE A 51 -5.63 4.99 -6.30
N GLU A 52 -5.73 5.92 -7.26
CA GLU A 52 -6.99 6.49 -7.74
C GLU A 52 -7.88 5.46 -8.46
N ARG A 53 -7.28 4.41 -9.06
CA ARG A 53 -8.02 3.34 -9.74
C ARG A 53 -8.58 2.28 -8.80
N GLN A 54 -8.16 2.24 -7.53
CA GLN A 54 -8.76 1.30 -6.61
C GLN A 54 -10.18 1.76 -6.31
N PRO A 55 -11.20 0.89 -6.52
CA PRO A 55 -12.52 1.20 -6.04
C PRO A 55 -12.40 1.34 -4.53
N GLU A 56 -12.53 2.58 -4.05
CA GLU A 56 -12.69 2.84 -2.63
C GLU A 56 -13.75 1.85 -2.15
N GLN A 57 -13.43 0.98 -1.19
CA GLN A 57 -14.48 0.31 -0.44
C GLN A 57 -15.16 1.38 0.44
N ARG A 58 -15.83 2.32 -0.21
CA ARG A 58 -16.84 3.26 0.28
C ARG A 58 -18.12 2.50 0.68
N ARG A 59 -17.96 1.33 1.28
CA ARG A 59 -18.98 0.71 2.10
C ARG A 59 -18.36 0.55 3.47
N ARG A 60 -18.74 1.49 4.35
CA ARG A 60 -18.72 1.35 5.80
C ARG A 60 -18.95 -0.12 6.16
N LYS A 61 -17.90 -0.86 6.50
CA LYS A 61 -18.04 -2.02 7.36
C LYS A 61 -17.43 -1.58 8.69
N PRO A 62 -18.21 -1.50 9.79
CA PRO A 62 -17.62 -1.24 11.11
C PRO A 62 -16.52 -2.27 11.36
N PRO A 63 -15.48 -1.93 12.15
CA PRO A 63 -14.42 -2.88 12.46
C PRO A 63 -15.07 -4.14 13.04
N ASP A 64 -15.02 -5.19 12.25
CA ASP A 64 -15.52 -6.50 12.63
C ASP A 64 -14.52 -7.06 13.64
N PRO A 65 -14.91 -7.29 14.91
CA PRO A 65 -14.00 -7.79 15.94
C PRO A 65 -13.51 -9.21 15.64
N HIS A 66 -13.99 -9.86 14.57
CA HIS A 66 -13.61 -11.21 14.16
C HIS A 66 -12.88 -11.23 12.81
N ASN A 67 -12.66 -10.08 12.17
CA ASN A 67 -11.89 -10.02 10.95
C ASN A 67 -10.39 -9.91 11.28
N CYS A 68 -9.82 -11.04 11.70
CA CYS A 68 -8.40 -11.33 11.55
C CYS A 68 -8.06 -11.28 10.06
N ALA A 69 -7.80 -10.09 9.52
CA ALA A 69 -7.08 -9.97 8.26
C ALA A 69 -5.63 -10.36 8.52
N THR A 70 -5.43 -11.67 8.62
CA THR A 70 -4.13 -12.35 8.60
C THR A 70 -3.38 -11.88 7.35
N ALA A 71 -2.42 -10.99 7.57
CA ALA A 71 -1.11 -11.07 6.94
C ALA A 71 -0.11 -11.24 8.09
N VAL A 72 -0.05 -12.47 8.61
CA VAL A 72 1.06 -12.90 9.45
C VAL A 72 2.29 -12.88 8.54
N ILE A 73 3.23 -12.00 8.86
CA ILE A 73 4.64 -12.38 8.86
C ILE A 73 5.21 -11.85 10.17
N ARG A 74 5.69 -12.78 11.00
CA ARG A 74 6.38 -12.52 12.27
C ARG A 74 7.64 -11.68 12.09
#